data_AF-Q9H5U6-F1
#
_entry.id   AF-Q9H5U6-F1
#
_cell.length_a   1.000
_cell.length_b   1.000
_cell.length_c   1.000
_cell.angle_alpha   90.00
_cell.angle_beta   90.00
_cell.angle_gamma   90.00
#
_symmetry.space_group_name_H-M   'P 1'
#
loop_
_entity.id
_entity.type
_entity.pdbx_description
1 polymer ?
#
loop_
_entity_poly.entity_id
_entity_poly.type
_entity_poly.pdbx_seq_one_letter_code
_entity_poly.pdbx_strand_id
1 'polypeptide(L)'
;MAASRNGFEAVEAEGSAGCRGSSGMEVVLPLDPAVPAPLCPHGPTLLFVKVTQGKEETRRFYACSACRDRKDCNFFQWEDEKLSGARLAAREAHNRRCQPPLSRTQCVERYLKFIELPLTQRKFCQTCQQLLLPDDWGQHSEHQVLGNVSITQLRRPSQLLYPLENKKTNAQYLFADRSCQFLVDLLSALGFRRVLCVGTPRLHELIKLTASGDKKSNIKSLLLDIDFRYSQFYMEDSFCHYNMFNHHFFDGKTALEVCRAFLQEDKGEGIIMVTDPPFGGLVEPLAITFKKLIAMWKEGQSQDDSHKELPIFWIFPYFFESRICQFFPSFQMLDYQVDYDNHALYKHGKTGRKQSPVRIFTNIPPNKIILPTEEGYRFCSPCQRYVSLENQHCELCNSCTSKDGRKWNHCFLCKKCVKPSWIHCSICNHCAVPDHSCEGPKHGCFICGELDHKRSTCPNIATSKRANKAVRKQKQRKSNKMKMETTKGQSMNHTSATRRKKRRERAHQYLGS
;
A
#
# COMPACT_ATOMS: atom_id res chain seq x y z
N MET A 1 -47.80 -13.20 -17.14
CA MET A 1 -46.99 -14.20 -17.88
C MET A 1 -45.78 -13.47 -18.46
N ALA A 2 -44.56 -14.00 -18.26
CA ALA A 2 -43.25 -13.38 -18.59
C ALA A 2 -42.93 -12.08 -17.82
N ALA A 3 -41.74 -11.78 -17.30
CA ALA A 3 -40.44 -12.46 -17.25
C ALA A 3 -39.71 -11.97 -15.97
N SER A 4 -38.96 -12.86 -15.31
CA SER A 4 -38.15 -12.59 -14.12
C SER A 4 -36.85 -11.87 -14.50
N ARG A 5 -36.51 -10.80 -13.77
CA ARG A 5 -35.26 -10.04 -13.91
C ARG A 5 -34.17 -10.68 -13.05
N ASN A 6 -33.12 -11.15 -13.71
CA ASN A 6 -31.89 -11.68 -13.13
C ASN A 6 -31.22 -10.68 -12.16
N GLY A 7 -30.91 -11.15 -10.95
CA GLY A 7 -30.00 -10.52 -10.00
C GLY A 7 -28.56 -11.01 -10.23
N PHE A 8 -27.63 -10.08 -10.39
CA PHE A 8 -26.20 -10.36 -10.44
C PHE A 8 -25.62 -10.41 -9.02
N GLU A 9 -25.24 -11.60 -8.56
CA GLU A 9 -24.39 -11.79 -7.38
C GLU A 9 -22.92 -11.50 -7.74
N ALA A 10 -22.32 -10.50 -7.07
CA ALA A 10 -20.91 -10.15 -7.20
C ALA A 10 -20.07 -10.92 -6.16
N VAL A 11 -19.16 -11.74 -6.67
CA VAL A 11 -18.25 -12.66 -5.98
C VAL A 11 -17.42 -11.97 -4.89
N GLU A 12 -17.49 -12.53 -3.69
CA GLU A 12 -16.66 -12.18 -2.54
C GLU A 12 -15.18 -12.50 -2.81
N ALA A 13 -14.32 -11.49 -2.79
CA ALA A 13 -12.89 -11.67 -2.55
C ALA A 13 -12.63 -11.70 -1.03
N GLU A 14 -13.20 -12.69 -0.34
CA GLU A 14 -12.63 -13.12 0.94
C GLU A 14 -11.33 -13.88 0.65
N GLY A 15 -10.30 -13.62 1.45
CA GLY A 15 -8.99 -14.25 1.35
C GLY A 15 -9.17 -15.75 1.14
N SER A 16 -8.83 -16.21 -0.06
CA SER A 16 -9.12 -17.55 -0.54
C SER A 16 -8.54 -18.60 0.40
N ALA A 17 -9.40 -19.16 1.24
CA ALA A 17 -9.39 -20.58 1.55
C ALA A 17 -9.98 -21.31 0.32
N GLY A 18 -9.21 -21.31 -0.77
CA GLY A 18 -9.49 -22.09 -1.98
C GLY A 18 -8.35 -23.06 -2.17
N CYS A 19 -8.44 -24.22 -1.54
CA CYS A 19 -7.47 -25.31 -1.66
C CYS A 19 -7.50 -25.91 -3.07
N ARG A 20 -6.81 -25.27 -4.02
CA ARG A 20 -6.26 -25.86 -5.24
C ARG A 20 -4.85 -25.28 -5.47
N GLY A 21 -3.82 -25.92 -4.93
CA GLY A 21 -2.41 -25.79 -5.34
C GLY A 21 -1.75 -24.41 -5.33
N SER A 22 -2.12 -23.45 -4.47
CA SER A 22 -1.57 -22.08 -4.58
C SER A 22 -0.12 -21.99 -4.07
N SER A 23 0.83 -21.80 -4.99
CA SER A 23 2.17 -21.31 -4.66
C SER A 23 2.08 -19.90 -4.05
N GLY A 24 2.55 -19.72 -2.82
CA GLY A 24 2.63 -18.41 -2.18
C GLY A 24 3.93 -17.67 -2.55
N MET A 25 3.87 -16.35 -2.67
CA MET A 25 5.07 -15.51 -2.67
C MET A 25 5.18 -14.84 -1.30
N GLU A 26 6.34 -14.94 -0.68
CA GLU A 26 6.66 -14.25 0.57
C GLU A 26 7.71 -13.18 0.30
N VAL A 27 7.60 -12.03 0.96
CA VAL A 27 8.65 -11.02 0.96
C VAL A 27 9.72 -11.47 1.95
N VAL A 28 10.99 -11.36 1.55
CA VAL A 28 12.13 -11.77 2.37
C VAL A 28 13.01 -10.55 2.59
N LEU A 29 13.36 -10.30 3.85
CA LEU A 29 14.41 -9.33 4.16
C LEU A 29 15.76 -9.87 3.66
N PRO A 30 16.55 -9.05 2.95
CA PRO A 30 17.87 -9.48 2.47
C PRO A 30 18.71 -9.98 3.65
N LEU A 31 19.44 -11.08 3.42
CA LEU A 31 20.30 -11.69 4.46
C LEU A 31 21.48 -10.78 4.85
N ASP A 32 21.92 -9.97 3.90
CA ASP A 32 22.97 -8.98 4.06
C ASP A 32 22.40 -7.59 3.73
N PRO A 33 22.20 -6.73 4.73
CA PRO A 33 21.71 -5.36 4.50
C PRO A 33 22.70 -4.51 3.68
N ALA A 34 23.97 -4.92 3.53
CA ALA A 34 24.95 -4.23 2.71
C ALA A 34 24.74 -4.45 1.20
N VAL A 35 23.99 -5.48 0.79
CA VAL A 35 23.71 -5.75 -0.63
C VAL A 35 22.43 -5.01 -1.04
N PRO A 36 22.51 -3.95 -1.86
CA PRO A 36 21.34 -3.21 -2.27
C PRO A 36 20.50 -4.03 -3.26
N ALA A 37 19.18 -3.94 -3.11
CA ALA A 37 18.26 -4.49 -4.10
C ALA A 37 18.41 -3.72 -5.43
N PRO A 38 18.34 -4.39 -6.59
CA PRO A 38 18.41 -3.73 -7.88
C PRO A 38 17.24 -2.75 -8.08
N LEU A 39 17.48 -1.70 -8.85
CA LEU A 39 16.50 -0.65 -9.11
C LEU A 39 15.58 -1.01 -10.29
N CYS A 40 14.27 -0.83 -10.08
CA CYS A 40 13.28 -0.74 -11.14
C CYS A 40 12.91 0.75 -11.39
N PRO A 41 12.03 1.06 -12.35
CA PRO A 41 11.55 2.44 -12.56
C PRO A 41 10.94 3.11 -11.32
N HIS A 42 10.48 2.32 -10.34
CA HIS A 42 9.82 2.78 -9.11
C HIS A 42 10.72 2.71 -7.86
N GLY A 43 12.04 2.69 -8.03
CA GLY A 43 13.03 2.58 -6.95
C GLY A 43 13.49 1.14 -6.66
N PRO A 44 14.08 0.89 -5.48
CA PRO A 44 14.58 -0.43 -5.09
C PRO A 44 13.47 -1.50 -5.12
N THR A 45 13.80 -2.64 -5.70
CA THR A 45 12.89 -3.79 -5.78
C THR A 45 12.74 -4.49 -4.43
N LEU A 46 11.68 -5.30 -4.30
CA LEU A 46 11.53 -6.20 -3.16
C LEU A 46 12.05 -7.59 -3.52
N LEU A 47 12.68 -8.24 -2.55
CA LEU A 47 13.15 -9.62 -2.65
C LEU A 47 12.02 -10.56 -2.22
N PHE A 48 11.71 -11.53 -3.06
CA PHE A 48 10.68 -12.53 -2.85
C PHE A 48 11.26 -13.93 -2.86
N VAL A 49 10.61 -14.85 -2.16
CA VAL A 49 10.80 -16.29 -2.30
C VAL A 49 9.48 -16.93 -2.68
N LYS A 50 9.51 -17.86 -3.64
CA LYS A 50 8.33 -18.65 -3.99
C LYS A 50 8.29 -19.87 -3.09
N VAL A 51 7.25 -20.00 -2.29
CA VAL A 51 7.04 -21.19 -1.47
C VAL A 51 6.07 -22.11 -2.21
N THR A 52 6.59 -23.24 -2.68
CA THR A 52 5.80 -24.34 -3.27
C THR A 52 5.53 -25.40 -2.21
N GLN A 53 4.30 -25.93 -2.18
CA GLN A 53 3.82 -26.90 -1.19
C GLN A 53 4.80 -28.08 -1.02
N GLY A 54 5.45 -28.19 0.14
CA GLY A 54 6.26 -29.35 0.54
C GLY A 54 7.71 -29.41 0.02
N LYS A 55 8.15 -28.45 -0.81
CA LYS A 55 9.56 -28.33 -1.22
C LYS A 55 9.99 -26.87 -1.07
N GLU A 56 11.02 -26.62 -0.26
CA GLU A 56 11.70 -25.33 -0.27
C GLU A 56 12.41 -25.15 -1.63
N GLU A 57 11.69 -24.72 -2.67
CA GLU A 57 12.33 -24.02 -3.78
C GLU A 57 12.82 -22.67 -3.25
N THR A 58 14.02 -22.70 -2.67
CA THR A 58 14.69 -21.59 -1.99
C THR A 58 15.17 -20.48 -2.94
N ARG A 59 14.75 -20.49 -4.21
CA ARG A 59 15.25 -19.49 -5.15
C ARG A 59 14.53 -18.17 -4.94
N ARG A 60 15.33 -17.15 -4.66
CA ARG A 60 14.85 -15.80 -4.42
C ARG A 60 14.95 -14.96 -5.67
N PHE A 61 14.02 -14.03 -5.83
CA PHE A 61 14.00 -13.12 -6.97
C PHE A 61 13.56 -11.73 -6.55
N TYR A 62 14.04 -10.73 -7.28
CA TYR A 62 13.64 -9.35 -7.17
C TYR A 62 12.47 -9.04 -8.12
N ALA A 63 11.46 -8.33 -7.63
CA ALA A 63 10.35 -7.81 -8.43
C ALA A 63 9.95 -6.40 -7.99
N CYS A 64 9.16 -5.72 -8.83
CA CYS A 64 8.73 -4.35 -8.56
C CYS A 64 8.01 -4.23 -7.20
N SER A 65 8.32 -3.17 -6.46
CA SER A 65 7.69 -2.87 -5.17
C SER A 65 6.30 -2.25 -5.32
N ALA A 66 6.07 -1.46 -6.37
CA ALA A 66 4.85 -0.68 -6.59
C ALA A 66 3.83 -1.34 -7.54
N CYS A 67 4.28 -2.13 -8.52
CA CYS A 67 3.41 -2.75 -9.51
C CYS A 67 3.29 -4.26 -9.28
N ARG A 68 2.05 -4.76 -9.17
CA ARG A 68 1.78 -6.19 -9.02
C ARG A 68 1.70 -6.92 -10.36
N ASP A 69 1.33 -6.23 -11.42
CA ASP A 69 1.35 -6.79 -12.77
C ASP A 69 2.71 -6.54 -13.43
N ARG A 70 3.26 -7.59 -14.03
CA ARG A 70 4.49 -7.49 -14.84
C ARG A 70 4.24 -6.72 -16.14
N LYS A 71 2.99 -6.48 -16.53
CA LYS A 71 2.66 -5.62 -17.67
C LYS A 71 2.99 -4.15 -17.43
N ASP A 72 2.82 -3.68 -16.20
CA ASP A 72 3.05 -2.27 -15.83
C ASP A 72 4.52 -2.03 -15.49
N CYS A 73 5.14 -2.95 -14.76
CA CYS A 73 6.59 -2.98 -14.57
C CYS A 73 7.10 -4.42 -14.67
N ASN A 74 7.77 -4.72 -15.78
CA ASN A 74 8.24 -6.08 -16.11
C ASN A 74 9.53 -6.49 -15.39
N PHE A 75 9.96 -5.74 -14.37
CA PHE A 75 11.19 -6.04 -13.63
C PHE A 75 11.12 -7.43 -13.00
N PHE A 76 12.09 -8.26 -13.35
CA PHE A 76 12.37 -9.54 -12.70
C PHE A 76 13.87 -9.84 -12.78
N GLN A 77 14.45 -10.30 -11.68
CA GLN A 77 15.85 -10.74 -11.63
C GLN A 77 16.00 -11.79 -10.53
N TRP A 78 16.66 -12.91 -10.80
CA TRP A 78 16.99 -13.85 -9.71
C TRP A 78 18.09 -13.28 -8.81
N GLU A 79 18.05 -13.56 -7.51
CA GLU A 79 19.07 -13.06 -6.55
C GLU A 79 20.50 -13.49 -6.93
N ASP A 80 20.64 -14.68 -7.52
CA ASP A 80 21.89 -15.27 -7.99
C ASP A 80 22.24 -14.91 -9.45
N GLU A 81 21.39 -14.17 -10.16
CA GLU A 81 21.63 -13.75 -11.54
C GLU A 81 22.64 -12.59 -11.59
N LYS A 82 23.80 -12.86 -12.18
CA LYS A 82 24.79 -11.82 -12.52
C LYS A 82 24.45 -11.19 -13.86
N LEU A 83 24.19 -9.89 -13.88
CA LEU A 83 23.97 -9.14 -15.11
C LEU A 83 25.29 -8.75 -15.76
N SER A 84 25.36 -8.84 -17.10
CA SER A 84 26.44 -8.22 -17.86
C SER A 84 26.33 -6.70 -17.79
N GLY A 85 27.46 -5.99 -17.94
CA GLY A 85 27.48 -4.52 -17.95
C GLY A 85 26.51 -3.91 -18.98
N ALA A 86 26.40 -4.52 -20.17
CA ALA A 86 25.45 -4.09 -21.20
C ALA A 86 23.98 -4.22 -20.78
N ARG A 87 23.61 -5.31 -20.08
CA ARG A 87 22.24 -5.49 -19.56
C ARG A 87 21.92 -4.50 -18.44
N LEU A 88 22.89 -4.21 -17.57
CA LEU A 88 22.74 -3.24 -16.51
C LEU A 88 22.53 -1.82 -17.09
N ALA A 89 23.37 -1.41 -18.04
CA ALA A 89 23.24 -0.11 -18.70
C ALA A 89 21.90 0.04 -19.45
N ALA A 90 21.45 -0.99 -20.17
CA ALA A 90 20.15 -0.99 -20.85
C ALA A 90 18.98 -0.84 -19.86
N ARG A 91 19.09 -1.47 -18.68
CA ARG A 91 18.09 -1.35 -17.62
C ARG A 91 18.07 0.05 -17.01
N GLU A 92 19.22 0.63 -16.70
CA GLU A 92 19.29 1.99 -16.17
C GLU A 92 18.74 3.02 -17.16
N ALA A 93 19.03 2.86 -18.46
CA ALA A 93 18.45 3.69 -19.50
C ALA A 93 16.92 3.56 -19.58
N HIS A 94 16.40 2.32 -19.46
CA HIS A 94 14.96 2.09 -19.37
C HIS A 94 14.34 2.75 -18.13
N ASN A 95 14.95 2.58 -16.96
CA ASN A 95 14.47 3.18 -15.71
C ASN A 95 14.41 4.70 -15.80
N ARG A 96 15.39 5.35 -16.44
CA ARG A 96 15.41 6.81 -16.69
C ARG A 96 14.29 7.25 -17.62
N ARG A 97 14.04 6.51 -18.70
CA ARG A 97 12.98 6.82 -19.68
C ARG A 97 11.56 6.71 -19.09
N CYS A 98 11.39 5.88 -18.07
CA CYS A 98 10.11 5.70 -17.38
C CYS A 98 9.89 6.72 -16.24
N GLN A 99 10.85 7.60 -15.95
CA GLN A 99 10.64 8.68 -14.98
C GLN A 99 9.65 9.72 -15.53
N PRO A 100 9.02 10.53 -14.66
CA PRO A 100 8.14 11.62 -15.09
C PRO A 100 8.83 12.55 -16.11
N PRO A 101 8.10 13.07 -17.11
CA PRO A 101 8.69 13.90 -18.16
C PRO A 101 9.15 15.29 -17.68
N LEU A 102 8.60 15.77 -16.55
CA LEU A 102 9.00 17.00 -15.90
C LEU A 102 9.71 16.68 -14.58
N SER A 103 10.83 17.35 -14.33
CA SER A 103 11.52 17.27 -13.05
C SER A 103 10.76 18.02 -11.96
N ARG A 104 11.06 17.73 -10.68
CA ARG A 104 10.45 18.43 -9.54
C ARG A 104 10.63 19.95 -9.60
N THR A 105 11.83 20.41 -9.95
CA THR A 105 12.16 21.83 -10.11
C THR A 105 11.34 22.46 -11.24
N GLN A 106 11.21 21.79 -12.38
CA GLN A 106 10.38 22.27 -13.49
C GLN A 106 8.90 22.37 -13.09
N CYS A 107 8.37 21.40 -12.34
CA CYS A 107 7.00 21.46 -11.82
C CYS A 107 6.77 22.70 -10.95
N VAL A 108 7.73 23.06 -10.08
CA VAL A 108 7.63 24.24 -9.22
C VAL A 108 7.72 25.55 -10.00
N GLU A 109 8.72 25.69 -10.87
CA GLU A 109 8.87 26.88 -11.72
C GLU A 109 7.63 27.10 -12.60
N ARG A 110 7.08 26.03 -13.16
CA ARG A 110 5.85 26.09 -13.97
C ARG A 110 4.64 26.44 -13.12
N TYR A 111 4.51 25.88 -11.91
CA TYR A 111 3.40 26.20 -11.01
C TYR A 111 3.39 27.69 -10.64
N LEU A 112 4.56 28.25 -10.28
CA LEU A 112 4.69 29.68 -9.96
C LEU A 112 4.30 30.57 -11.15
N LYS A 113 4.81 30.27 -12.35
CA LYS A 113 4.40 30.98 -13.58
C LYS A 113 2.90 30.82 -13.86
N PHE A 114 2.34 29.64 -13.64
CA PHE A 114 0.94 29.34 -13.94
C PHE A 114 -0.04 30.13 -13.04
N ILE A 115 0.25 30.30 -11.75
CA ILE A 115 -0.61 31.04 -10.82
C ILE A 115 -0.62 32.55 -11.10
N GLU A 116 0.43 33.08 -11.74
CA GLU A 116 0.56 34.48 -12.17
C GLU A 116 -0.26 34.79 -13.42
N LEU A 117 -0.55 33.81 -14.28
CA LEU A 117 -1.35 33.99 -15.48
C LEU A 117 -2.76 34.50 -15.15
N PRO A 118 -3.39 35.32 -16.01
CA PRO A 118 -4.80 35.66 -15.87
C PRO A 118 -5.69 34.43 -16.06
N LEU A 119 -6.90 34.45 -15.50
CA LEU A 119 -7.82 33.30 -15.53
C LEU A 119 -8.03 32.74 -16.95
N THR A 120 -8.19 33.62 -17.95
CA THR A 120 -8.40 33.26 -19.35
C THR A 120 -7.24 32.52 -20.01
N GLN A 121 -6.04 32.59 -19.42
CA GLN A 121 -4.83 31.92 -19.93
C GLN A 121 -4.47 30.66 -19.13
N ARG A 122 -5.19 30.34 -18.06
CA ARG A 122 -4.95 29.12 -17.27
C ARG A 122 -5.66 27.95 -17.91
N LYS A 123 -4.89 27.08 -18.57
CA LYS A 123 -5.39 25.89 -19.27
C LYS A 123 -4.82 24.61 -18.65
N PHE A 124 -5.63 23.56 -18.61
CA PHE A 124 -5.23 22.24 -18.16
C PHE A 124 -5.60 21.20 -19.22
N CYS A 125 -4.61 20.45 -19.70
CA CYS A 125 -4.84 19.35 -20.64
C CYS A 125 -5.36 18.12 -19.89
N GLN A 126 -6.61 17.75 -20.11
CA GLN A 126 -7.21 16.56 -19.49
C GLN A 126 -6.65 15.26 -20.10
N THR A 127 -6.26 15.26 -21.39
CA THR A 127 -5.64 14.09 -22.03
C THR A 127 -4.26 13.78 -21.45
N CYS A 128 -3.44 14.81 -21.23
CA CYS A 128 -2.07 14.66 -20.72
C CYS A 128 -1.99 14.75 -19.19
N GLN A 129 -3.05 15.20 -18.52
CA GLN A 129 -3.11 15.49 -17.09
C GLN A 129 -2.06 16.52 -16.65
N GLN A 130 -1.91 17.60 -17.43
CA GLN A 130 -0.86 18.60 -17.27
C GLN A 130 -1.40 20.03 -17.30
N LEU A 131 -0.90 20.88 -16.42
CA LEU A 131 -1.05 22.34 -16.47
C LEU A 131 -0.23 22.89 -17.64
N LEU A 132 -0.87 23.75 -18.46
CA LEU A 132 -0.26 24.31 -19.66
C LEU A 132 0.11 25.77 -19.46
N LEU A 133 1.37 26.11 -19.71
CA LEU A 133 1.74 27.51 -19.94
C LEU A 133 1.35 27.91 -21.38
N PRO A 134 1.23 29.21 -21.69
CA PRO A 134 0.84 29.68 -23.02
C PRO A 134 1.64 29.06 -24.17
N ASP A 135 2.94 28.87 -23.98
CA ASP A 135 3.85 28.31 -24.99
C ASP A 135 3.57 26.84 -25.31
N ASP A 136 2.92 26.11 -24.40
CA ASP A 136 2.62 24.68 -24.59
C ASP A 136 1.36 24.46 -25.45
N TRP A 137 0.51 25.47 -25.64
CA TRP A 137 -0.84 25.27 -26.20
C TRP A 137 -0.85 24.62 -27.58
N GLY A 138 0.14 24.93 -28.43
CA GLY A 138 0.24 24.34 -29.76
C GLY A 138 0.42 22.82 -29.74
N GLN A 139 1.13 22.28 -28.75
CA GLN A 139 1.34 20.83 -28.60
C GLN A 139 0.09 20.11 -28.08
N HIS A 140 -0.90 20.86 -27.60
CA HIS A 140 -2.14 20.35 -27.01
C HIS A 140 -3.39 20.85 -27.75
N SER A 141 -3.27 21.36 -28.98
CA SER A 141 -4.41 21.91 -29.75
C SER A 141 -5.48 20.85 -30.04
N GLU A 142 -5.06 19.62 -30.32
CA GLU A 142 -5.93 18.47 -30.62
C GLU A 142 -6.33 17.67 -29.37
N HIS A 143 -5.94 18.13 -28.17
CA HIS A 143 -6.25 17.45 -26.92
C HIS A 143 -7.51 18.03 -26.25
N GLN A 144 -8.09 17.28 -25.33
CA GLN A 144 -9.16 17.81 -24.49
C GLN A 144 -8.58 18.76 -23.44
N VAL A 145 -8.81 20.06 -23.59
CA VAL A 145 -8.27 21.11 -22.72
C VAL A 145 -9.38 21.81 -21.95
N LEU A 146 -9.26 21.84 -20.62
CA LEU A 146 -10.07 22.65 -19.74
C LEU A 146 -9.47 24.06 -19.65
N GLY A 147 -10.23 25.08 -20.04
CA GLY A 147 -9.86 26.48 -19.89
C GLY A 147 -10.30 27.08 -18.53
N ASN A 148 -9.87 28.31 -18.27
CA ASN A 148 -10.28 29.10 -17.10
C ASN A 148 -10.05 28.40 -15.74
N VAL A 149 -8.90 27.74 -15.58
CA VAL A 149 -8.58 27.01 -14.35
C VAL A 149 -8.34 27.99 -13.20
N SER A 150 -9.27 28.05 -12.26
CA SER A 150 -9.20 28.93 -11.09
C SER A 150 -8.16 28.45 -10.05
N ILE A 151 -7.68 29.35 -9.19
CA ILE A 151 -6.84 28.96 -8.04
C ILE A 151 -7.58 27.97 -7.12
N THR A 152 -8.90 28.12 -6.99
CA THR A 152 -9.74 27.18 -6.22
C THR A 152 -9.62 25.75 -6.75
N GLN A 153 -9.61 25.56 -8.08
CA GLN A 153 -9.39 24.26 -8.70
C GLN A 153 -7.95 23.77 -8.53
N LEU A 154 -6.95 24.66 -8.63
CA LEU A 154 -5.54 24.29 -8.38
C LEU A 154 -5.29 23.80 -6.95
N ARG A 155 -6.07 24.29 -5.98
CA ARG A 155 -6.02 23.83 -4.58
C ARG A 155 -6.80 22.54 -4.32
N ARG A 156 -7.52 22.02 -5.32
CA ARG A 156 -8.23 20.71 -5.28
C ARG A 156 -7.81 19.80 -6.45
N PRO A 157 -6.52 19.42 -6.60
CA PRO A 157 -6.09 18.60 -7.74
C PRO A 157 -6.81 17.27 -7.87
N SER A 158 -7.28 16.65 -6.78
CA SER A 158 -8.09 15.42 -6.82
C SER A 158 -9.42 15.55 -7.54
N GLN A 159 -9.91 16.78 -7.76
CA GLN A 159 -11.11 17.08 -8.55
C GLN A 159 -10.78 17.49 -9.99
N LEU A 160 -9.52 17.78 -10.30
CA LEU A 160 -9.05 18.17 -11.63
C LEU A 160 -8.41 16.99 -12.38
N LEU A 161 -7.62 16.18 -11.67
CA LEU A 161 -7.03 14.94 -12.15
C LEU A 161 -8.08 13.83 -12.12
N TYR A 162 -8.14 12.99 -13.15
CA TYR A 162 -8.90 11.74 -13.04
C TYR A 162 -8.15 10.75 -12.12
N PRO A 163 -8.84 9.94 -11.31
CA PRO A 163 -8.20 8.96 -10.43
C PRO A 163 -7.55 7.81 -11.23
N LEU A 164 -6.35 7.37 -10.82
CA LEU A 164 -5.69 6.18 -11.38
C LEU A 164 -6.20 4.90 -10.70
N GLU A 165 -7.37 4.43 -11.14
CA GLU A 165 -8.14 3.35 -10.48
C GLU A 165 -7.58 1.93 -10.66
N ASN A 166 -6.49 1.75 -11.45
CA ASN A 166 -5.93 0.41 -11.66
C ASN A 166 -5.43 -0.19 -10.34
N LYS A 167 -6.19 -1.16 -9.82
CA LYS A 167 -5.94 -1.86 -8.54
C LYS A 167 -4.59 -2.58 -8.44
N LYS A 168 -3.88 -2.75 -9.57
CA LYS A 168 -2.58 -3.44 -9.65
C LYS A 168 -1.37 -2.49 -9.62
N THR A 169 -1.60 -1.18 -9.78
CA THR A 169 -0.56 -0.15 -9.72
C THR A 169 -0.87 0.87 -8.63
N ASN A 170 -1.65 1.91 -8.95
CA ASN A 170 -1.90 3.06 -8.09
C ASN A 170 -3.04 2.79 -7.11
N ALA A 171 -4.11 2.12 -7.58
CA ALA A 171 -5.33 1.88 -6.80
C ALA A 171 -5.85 3.16 -6.11
N GLN A 172 -5.88 4.27 -6.84
CA GLN A 172 -6.23 5.57 -6.29
C GLN A 172 -7.74 5.65 -6.03
N TYR A 173 -8.13 5.33 -4.80
CA TYR A 173 -9.49 5.51 -4.31
C TYR A 173 -9.53 6.79 -3.47
N LEU A 174 -10.33 7.75 -3.90
CA LEU A 174 -10.44 9.04 -3.22
C LEU A 174 -11.55 8.95 -2.17
N PHE A 175 -11.27 9.42 -0.95
CA PHE A 175 -12.29 9.52 0.10
C PHE A 175 -13.51 10.27 -0.40
N ALA A 176 -14.69 9.86 0.05
CA ALA A 176 -15.90 10.66 -0.10
C ALA A 176 -15.77 11.96 0.71
N ASP A 177 -16.41 13.04 0.26
CA ASP A 177 -16.30 14.35 0.95
C ASP A 177 -16.71 14.28 2.42
N ARG A 178 -17.73 13.47 2.75
CA ARG A 178 -18.17 13.22 4.13
C ARG A 178 -17.04 12.66 5.01
N SER A 179 -16.45 11.54 4.60
CA SER A 179 -15.36 10.92 5.37
C SER A 179 -14.11 11.78 5.40
N CYS A 180 -13.81 12.51 4.32
CA CYS A 180 -12.68 13.43 4.28
C CYS A 180 -12.88 14.59 5.28
N GLN A 181 -14.08 15.19 5.32
CA GLN A 181 -14.42 16.27 6.24
C GLN A 181 -14.35 15.79 7.70
N PHE A 182 -14.94 14.63 8.00
CA PHE A 182 -14.83 14.00 9.32
C PHE A 182 -13.37 13.82 9.77
N LEU A 183 -12.50 13.34 8.88
CA LEU A 183 -11.07 13.18 9.20
C LEU A 183 -10.41 14.52 9.56
N VAL A 184 -10.68 15.60 8.80
CA VAL A 184 -10.10 16.92 9.10
C VAL A 184 -10.61 17.49 10.43
N ASP A 185 -11.90 17.36 10.70
CA ASP A 185 -12.49 17.83 11.95
C ASP A 185 -11.98 17.01 13.15
N LEU A 186 -11.82 15.69 13.00
CA LEU A 186 -11.23 14.81 14.01
C LEU A 186 -9.76 15.16 14.29
N LEU A 187 -8.95 15.37 13.24
CA LEU A 187 -7.55 15.78 13.37
C LEU A 187 -7.42 17.11 14.14
N SER A 188 -8.32 18.05 13.85
CA SER A 188 -8.41 19.35 14.54
C SER A 188 -8.81 19.19 16.00
N ALA A 189 -9.84 18.38 16.29
CA ALA A 189 -10.33 18.12 17.65
C ALA A 189 -9.30 17.41 18.53
N LEU A 190 -8.45 16.57 17.93
CA LEU A 190 -7.33 15.91 18.62
C LEU A 190 -6.12 16.83 18.82
N GLY A 191 -6.14 18.06 18.29
CA GLY A 191 -5.10 19.07 18.51
C GLY A 191 -3.84 18.88 17.66
N PHE A 192 -3.92 18.16 16.53
CA PHE A 192 -2.77 18.00 15.65
C PHE A 192 -2.50 19.27 14.83
N ARG A 193 -1.23 19.65 14.74
CA ARG A 193 -0.72 20.82 13.99
C ARG A 193 -0.07 20.42 12.68
N ARG A 194 0.36 19.16 12.54
CA ARG A 194 1.01 18.65 11.34
C ARG A 194 0.45 17.28 10.97
N VAL A 195 0.15 17.08 9.69
CA VAL A 195 -0.37 15.81 9.17
C VAL A 195 0.52 15.33 8.04
N LEU A 196 1.22 14.21 8.27
CA LEU A 196 1.96 13.52 7.22
C LEU A 196 0.99 12.62 6.44
N CYS A 197 0.55 13.10 5.27
CA CYS A 197 -0.37 12.41 4.38
C CYS A 197 0.41 11.44 3.47
N VAL A 198 0.31 10.13 3.69
CA VAL A 198 0.98 9.12 2.86
C VAL A 198 -0.06 8.40 2.00
N GLY A 199 -0.14 8.76 0.72
CA GLY A 199 -1.14 8.24 -0.21
C GLY A 199 -2.56 8.78 0.02
N THR A 200 -2.70 10.01 0.54
CA THR A 200 -4.02 10.60 0.90
C THR A 200 -4.23 11.99 0.29
N PRO A 201 -4.20 12.13 -1.06
CA PRO A 201 -4.20 13.43 -1.73
C PRO A 201 -5.42 14.31 -1.39
N ARG A 202 -6.63 13.73 -1.36
CA ARG A 202 -7.85 14.51 -1.05
C ARG A 202 -7.89 15.02 0.39
N LEU A 203 -7.31 14.27 1.34
CA LEU A 203 -7.18 14.72 2.72
C LEU A 203 -6.17 15.87 2.82
N HIS A 204 -5.03 15.76 2.14
CA HIS A 204 -4.02 16.83 2.07
C HIS A 204 -4.62 18.14 1.55
N GLU A 205 -5.40 18.07 0.46
CA GLU A 205 -6.13 19.21 -0.12
C GLU A 205 -7.06 19.87 0.89
N LEU A 206 -7.92 19.07 1.53
CA LEU A 206 -8.93 19.59 2.44
C LEU A 206 -8.32 20.19 3.71
N ILE A 207 -7.21 19.61 4.22
CA ILE A 207 -6.44 20.19 5.33
C ILE A 207 -5.94 21.59 4.94
N LYS A 208 -5.27 21.73 3.79
CA LYS A 208 -4.73 23.02 3.33
C LYS A 208 -5.82 24.07 3.11
N LEU A 209 -6.97 23.66 2.57
CA LEU A 209 -8.11 24.55 2.38
C LEU A 209 -8.72 25.01 3.71
N THR A 210 -8.84 24.11 4.67
CA THR A 210 -9.38 24.42 6.01
C THR A 210 -8.43 25.35 6.78
N ALA A 211 -7.12 25.12 6.69
CA ALA A 211 -6.10 25.98 7.31
C ALA A 211 -5.99 27.37 6.68
N SER A 212 -6.42 27.53 5.42
CA SER A 212 -6.45 28.83 4.73
C SER A 212 -7.76 29.60 4.93
N GLY A 213 -8.77 28.99 5.55
CA GLY A 213 -10.07 29.61 5.82
C GLY A 213 -10.10 30.37 7.16
N ASP A 214 -11.29 30.83 7.55
CA ASP A 214 -11.49 31.65 8.77
C ASP A 214 -11.23 30.89 10.08
N LYS A 215 -11.10 29.55 10.01
CA LYS A 215 -10.76 28.72 11.17
C LYS A 215 -9.28 28.90 11.49
N LYS A 216 -8.96 29.43 12.68
CA LYS A 216 -7.59 29.59 13.22
C LYS A 216 -6.75 28.29 13.35
N SER A 217 -7.23 27.16 12.84
CA SER A 217 -6.50 25.89 12.86
C SER A 217 -5.39 25.89 11.80
N ASN A 218 -4.17 26.23 12.20
CA ASN A 218 -3.00 26.22 11.32
C ASN A 218 -2.41 24.81 11.19
N ILE A 219 -3.13 23.90 10.52
CA ILE A 219 -2.67 22.53 10.28
C ILE A 219 -1.82 22.49 9.02
N LYS A 220 -0.53 22.20 9.16
CA LYS A 220 0.37 21.91 8.02
C LYS A 220 0.15 20.49 7.53
N SER A 221 0.34 20.28 6.23
CA SER A 221 0.28 18.94 5.63
C SER A 221 1.38 18.76 4.60
N LEU A 222 2.01 17.58 4.60
CA LEU A 222 2.98 17.10 3.61
C LEU A 222 2.42 15.83 2.96
N LEU A 223 2.32 15.81 1.62
CA LEU A 223 1.86 14.67 0.84
C LEU A 223 3.04 13.84 0.33
N LEU A 224 3.10 12.57 0.73
CA LEU A 224 3.97 11.56 0.15
C LEU A 224 3.13 10.64 -0.75
N ASP A 225 3.31 10.71 -2.07
CA ASP A 225 2.54 9.91 -3.03
C ASP A 225 3.42 9.46 -4.21
N ILE A 226 3.04 8.33 -4.82
CA ILE A 226 3.70 7.80 -6.02
C ILE A 226 3.14 8.45 -7.29
N ASP A 227 1.96 9.06 -7.23
CA ASP A 227 1.37 9.78 -8.36
C ASP A 227 2.06 11.14 -8.56
N PHE A 228 3.07 11.14 -9.43
CA PHE A 228 3.83 12.35 -9.78
C PHE A 228 2.96 13.47 -10.36
N ARG A 229 1.73 13.20 -10.82
CA ARG A 229 0.83 14.24 -11.36
C ARG A 229 0.49 15.31 -10.33
N TYR A 230 0.54 15.00 -9.03
CA TYR A 230 0.36 15.97 -7.94
C TYR A 230 1.55 16.94 -7.80
N SER A 231 2.74 16.59 -8.32
CA SER A 231 3.95 17.41 -8.21
C SER A 231 3.80 18.81 -8.81
N GLN A 232 2.98 18.96 -9.86
CA GLN A 232 2.77 20.23 -10.56
C GLN A 232 1.81 21.19 -9.83
N PHE A 233 1.19 20.77 -8.72
CA PHE A 233 0.22 21.57 -7.96
C PHE A 233 0.74 22.03 -6.60
N TYR A 234 1.87 21.47 -6.15
CA TYR A 234 2.41 21.69 -4.82
C TYR A 234 3.90 22.07 -4.86
N MET A 235 4.29 22.97 -3.98
CA MET A 235 5.69 23.33 -3.72
C MET A 235 6.41 22.20 -2.96
N GLU A 236 7.75 22.24 -2.90
CA GLU A 236 8.58 21.19 -2.30
C GLU A 236 8.26 20.92 -0.83
N ASP A 237 7.76 21.92 -0.10
CA ASP A 237 7.35 21.84 1.30
C ASP A 237 6.05 21.02 1.53
N SER A 238 5.34 20.69 0.46
CA SER A 238 3.97 20.13 0.52
C SER A 238 3.82 18.81 -0.24
N PHE A 239 4.76 18.45 -1.12
CA PHE A 239 4.73 17.19 -1.86
C PHE A 239 6.12 16.60 -2.09
N CYS A 240 6.25 15.29 -1.85
CA CYS A 240 7.39 14.48 -2.26
C CYS A 240 6.93 13.29 -3.09
N HIS A 241 7.56 13.08 -4.26
CA HIS A 241 7.34 11.87 -5.04
C HIS A 241 7.98 10.67 -4.30
N TYR A 242 7.14 9.75 -3.86
CA TYR A 242 7.51 8.75 -2.85
C TYR A 242 6.84 7.38 -3.08
N ASN A 243 7.60 6.30 -2.91
CA ASN A 243 7.07 4.94 -2.96
C ASN A 243 6.96 4.32 -1.56
N MET A 244 5.71 4.09 -1.13
CA MET A 244 5.38 3.54 0.19
C MET A 244 5.71 2.06 0.42
N PHE A 245 6.05 1.29 -0.64
CA PHE A 245 6.40 -0.13 -0.48
C PHE A 245 7.88 -0.36 -0.23
N ASN A 246 8.76 0.60 -0.54
CA ASN A 246 10.21 0.47 -0.39
C ASN A 246 10.88 1.66 0.30
N HIS A 247 10.14 2.72 0.66
CA HIS A 247 10.65 3.96 1.26
C HIS A 247 11.60 4.73 0.31
N HIS A 248 11.29 4.75 -0.99
CA HIS A 248 12.09 5.48 -1.98
C HIS A 248 11.54 6.89 -2.21
N PHE A 249 12.40 7.89 -2.08
CA PHE A 249 12.16 9.27 -2.51
C PHE A 249 12.79 9.47 -3.89
N PHE A 250 11.97 9.74 -4.90
CA PHE A 250 12.43 9.88 -6.29
C PHE A 250 13.28 11.14 -6.49
N ASP A 251 12.98 12.19 -5.73
CA ASP A 251 13.72 13.46 -5.73
C ASP A 251 14.96 13.42 -4.81
N GLY A 252 15.34 12.24 -4.33
CA GLY A 252 16.59 12.01 -3.60
C GLY A 252 16.60 12.56 -2.16
N LYS A 253 17.79 12.94 -1.70
CA LYS A 253 18.04 13.31 -0.30
C LYS A 253 17.31 14.60 0.11
N THR A 254 17.14 15.55 -0.79
CA THR A 254 16.46 16.82 -0.47
C THR A 254 15.02 16.59 -0.05
N ALA A 255 14.26 15.78 -0.80
CA ALA A 255 12.88 15.42 -0.43
C ALA A 255 12.82 14.54 0.84
N LEU A 256 13.80 13.66 1.05
CA LEU A 256 13.92 12.91 2.30
C LEU A 256 14.09 13.85 3.50
N GLU A 257 14.96 14.85 3.39
CA GLU A 257 15.19 15.82 4.48
C GLU A 257 13.99 16.75 4.70
N VAL A 258 13.22 17.10 3.67
CA VAL A 258 11.91 17.78 3.85
C VAL A 258 10.99 16.92 4.73
N CYS A 259 10.85 15.64 4.42
CA CYS A 259 10.04 14.72 5.23
C CYS A 259 10.59 14.57 6.66
N ARG A 260 11.91 14.46 6.81
CA ARG A 260 12.56 14.33 8.13
C ARG A 260 12.31 15.58 8.98
N ALA A 261 12.57 16.77 8.43
CA ALA A 261 12.34 18.04 9.11
C ALA A 261 10.87 18.21 9.50
N PHE A 262 9.92 17.85 8.62
CA PHE A 262 8.49 17.89 8.91
C PHE A 262 8.09 16.97 10.08
N LEU A 263 8.69 15.78 10.16
CA LEU A 263 8.49 14.83 11.26
C LEU A 263 9.07 15.36 12.58
N GLN A 264 10.26 15.95 12.54
CA GLN A 264 11.01 16.41 13.73
C GLN A 264 10.66 17.82 14.21
N GLU A 265 9.95 18.61 13.39
CA GLU A 265 9.46 19.95 13.76
C GLU A 265 8.74 19.89 15.13
N ASP A 266 8.93 20.93 15.95
CA ASP A 266 8.42 21.00 17.33
C ASP A 266 8.74 19.76 18.18
N LYS A 267 9.94 19.19 18.02
CA LYS A 267 10.40 17.97 18.73
C LYS A 267 9.48 16.77 18.51
N GLY A 268 8.80 16.72 17.37
CA GLY A 268 7.85 15.67 17.04
C GLY A 268 6.49 15.80 17.74
N GLU A 269 6.19 16.93 18.39
CA GLU A 269 4.88 17.17 19.02
C GLU A 269 3.84 17.68 18.01
N GLY A 270 2.58 17.28 18.21
CA GLY A 270 1.45 17.75 17.39
C GLY A 270 1.45 17.21 15.97
N ILE A 271 2.09 16.07 15.72
CA ILE A 271 2.09 15.39 14.41
C ILE A 271 1.33 14.06 14.44
N ILE A 272 0.66 13.76 13.33
CA ILE A 272 0.05 12.47 13.04
C ILE A 272 0.34 12.05 11.61
N MET A 273 0.59 10.77 11.38
CA MET A 273 0.69 10.19 10.04
C MET A 273 -0.65 9.57 9.65
N VAL A 274 -1.19 9.94 8.48
CA VAL A 274 -2.44 9.37 7.94
C VAL A 274 -2.15 8.67 6.63
N THR A 275 -2.43 7.37 6.56
CA THR A 275 -2.09 6.53 5.42
C THR A 275 -3.32 5.84 4.84
N ASP A 276 -3.38 5.76 3.52
CA ASP A 276 -4.39 4.98 2.78
C ASP A 276 -3.73 4.20 1.63
N PRO A 277 -2.98 3.13 1.96
CA PRO A 277 -2.21 2.40 0.97
C PRO A 277 -3.10 1.51 0.08
N PRO A 278 -2.66 1.16 -1.15
CA PRO A 278 -3.37 0.25 -2.02
C PRO A 278 -3.74 -1.08 -1.33
N PHE A 279 -5.03 -1.43 -1.28
CA PHE A 279 -5.56 -2.53 -0.46
C PHE A 279 -5.04 -3.95 -0.73
N GLY A 280 -4.28 -4.21 -1.79
CA GLY A 280 -3.89 -5.57 -2.15
C GLY A 280 -2.40 -5.90 -2.34
N GLY A 281 -1.39 -5.09 -2.05
CA GLY A 281 -1.16 -4.35 -0.84
C GLY A 281 -0.51 -5.33 0.11
N LEU A 282 0.80 -5.59 -0.03
CA LEU A 282 1.47 -6.46 0.94
C LEU A 282 1.65 -5.66 2.23
N VAL A 283 0.94 -6.06 3.28
CA VAL A 283 0.95 -5.40 4.60
C VAL A 283 2.36 -5.32 5.18
N GLU A 284 3.20 -6.33 4.96
CA GLU A 284 4.55 -6.41 5.53
C GLU A 284 5.51 -5.32 4.97
N PRO A 285 5.70 -5.14 3.65
CA PRO A 285 6.46 -4.00 3.11
C PRO A 285 5.96 -2.63 3.57
N LEU A 286 4.64 -2.45 3.67
CA LEU A 286 4.03 -1.21 4.19
C LEU A 286 4.45 -0.99 5.65
N ALA A 287 4.32 -2.01 6.49
CA ALA A 287 4.71 -1.93 7.90
C ALA A 287 6.21 -1.65 8.08
N ILE A 288 7.08 -2.27 7.28
CA ILE A 288 8.53 -1.99 7.27
C ILE A 288 8.78 -0.52 6.92
N THR A 289 8.10 -0.01 5.90
CA THR A 289 8.24 1.38 5.46
C THR A 289 7.71 2.38 6.49
N PHE A 290 6.57 2.10 7.12
CA PHE A 290 6.05 2.92 8.22
C PHE A 290 6.98 2.92 9.43
N LYS A 291 7.64 1.79 9.75
CA LYS A 291 8.68 1.75 10.79
C LYS A 291 9.89 2.64 10.47
N LYS A 292 10.25 2.82 9.18
CA LYS A 292 11.30 3.77 8.77
C LYS A 292 10.88 5.22 9.00
N LEU A 293 9.62 5.57 8.67
CA LEU A 293 9.06 6.91 8.97
C LEU A 293 9.04 7.18 10.48
N ILE A 294 8.60 6.20 11.29
CA ILE A 294 8.63 6.28 12.75
C ILE A 294 10.07 6.45 13.27
N ALA A 295 11.04 5.73 12.69
CA ALA A 295 12.44 5.86 13.08
C ALA A 295 12.96 7.28 12.85
N MET A 296 12.66 7.90 11.70
CA MET A 296 13.03 9.30 11.42
C MET A 296 12.39 10.30 12.41
N TRP A 297 11.15 10.04 12.84
CA TRP A 297 10.48 10.85 13.86
C TRP A 297 11.12 10.72 15.25
N LYS A 298 11.64 9.54 15.60
CA LYS A 298 12.29 9.27 16.90
C LYS A 298 13.71 9.83 17.00
N GLU A 299 14.36 10.13 15.88
CA GLU A 299 15.71 10.69 15.88
C GLU A 299 15.76 12.02 16.65
N GLY A 300 16.71 12.15 17.59
CA GLY A 300 16.90 13.37 18.39
C GLY A 300 15.97 13.51 19.60
N GLN A 301 15.03 12.59 19.82
CA GLN A 301 14.19 12.58 21.03
C GLN A 301 15.00 12.17 22.27
N SER A 302 14.65 12.74 23.43
CA SER A 302 15.32 12.41 24.71
C SER A 302 14.89 11.03 25.22
N GLN A 303 15.60 10.50 26.22
CA GLN A 303 15.22 9.22 26.83
C GLN A 303 13.80 9.25 27.45
N ASP A 304 13.33 10.41 27.89
CA ASP A 304 11.97 10.60 28.44
C ASP A 304 10.87 10.31 27.40
N ASP A 305 11.19 10.48 26.11
CA ASP A 305 10.27 10.24 25.00
C ASP A 305 10.28 8.79 24.50
N SER A 306 11.07 7.90 25.11
CA SER A 306 11.21 6.50 24.68
C SER A 306 9.88 5.74 24.64
N HIS A 307 8.95 6.09 25.54
CA HIS A 307 7.61 5.51 25.61
C HIS A 307 6.62 6.09 24.60
N LYS A 308 6.92 7.24 23.97
CA LYS A 308 6.02 7.85 23.00
C LYS A 308 6.08 7.09 21.67
N GLU A 309 4.91 6.93 21.07
CA GLU A 309 4.74 6.44 19.71
C GLU A 309 4.21 7.58 18.84
N LEU A 310 4.69 7.65 17.59
CA LEU A 310 4.11 8.52 16.58
C LEU A 310 2.61 8.19 16.45
N PRO A 311 1.70 9.16 16.60
CA PRO A 311 0.28 8.94 16.33
C PRO A 311 0.06 8.60 14.85
N ILE A 312 -0.70 7.53 14.59
CA ILE A 312 -0.93 7.03 13.23
C ILE A 312 -2.41 6.71 13.02
N PHE A 313 -2.96 7.13 11.88
CA PHE A 313 -4.17 6.57 11.27
C PHE A 313 -3.77 5.75 10.05
N TRP A 314 -3.86 4.44 10.16
CA TRP A 314 -3.74 3.53 9.03
C TRP A 314 -5.14 3.14 8.56
N ILE A 315 -5.57 3.70 7.45
CA ILE A 315 -6.88 3.44 6.85
C ILE A 315 -6.75 2.20 5.96
N PHE A 316 -7.45 1.12 6.33
CA PHE A 316 -7.30 -0.17 5.64
C PHE A 316 -8.53 -1.08 5.85
N PRO A 317 -8.74 -2.11 5.01
CA PRO A 317 -9.87 -3.03 5.19
C PRO A 317 -9.82 -3.82 6.50
N TYR A 318 -10.95 -3.94 7.21
CA TYR A 318 -11.02 -4.54 8.55
C TYR A 318 -10.46 -5.97 8.65
N PHE A 319 -10.53 -6.73 7.56
CA PHE A 319 -10.08 -8.13 7.52
C PHE A 319 -8.55 -8.29 7.55
N PHE A 320 -7.80 -7.18 7.49
CA PHE A 320 -6.35 -7.15 7.70
C PHE A 320 -5.91 -6.86 9.13
N GLU A 321 -6.84 -6.62 10.07
CA GLU A 321 -6.55 -6.29 11.47
C GLU A 321 -5.49 -7.21 12.08
N SER A 322 -5.64 -8.53 11.94
CA SER A 322 -4.70 -9.49 12.52
C SER A 322 -3.26 -9.30 12.03
N ARG A 323 -3.07 -8.93 10.75
CA ARG A 323 -1.75 -8.66 10.18
C ARG A 323 -1.22 -7.30 10.61
N ILE A 324 -2.08 -6.28 10.69
CA ILE A 324 -1.70 -4.94 11.14
C ILE A 324 -1.21 -5.00 12.59
N CYS A 325 -2.01 -5.59 13.50
CA CYS A 325 -1.69 -5.71 14.92
C CYS A 325 -0.46 -6.60 15.18
N GLN A 326 -0.13 -7.53 14.29
CA GLN A 326 1.12 -8.28 14.38
C GLN A 326 2.36 -7.37 14.24
N PHE A 327 2.29 -6.33 13.41
CA PHE A 327 3.40 -5.38 13.22
C PHE A 327 3.35 -4.21 14.19
N PHE A 328 2.15 -3.79 14.58
CA PHE A 328 1.86 -2.67 15.47
C PHE A 328 0.85 -3.09 16.55
N PRO A 329 1.31 -3.74 17.64
CA PRO A 329 0.42 -4.27 18.68
C PRO A 329 -0.39 -3.22 19.43
N SER A 330 0.07 -1.96 19.44
CA SER A 330 -0.65 -0.82 20.03
C SER A 330 -1.87 -0.38 19.22
N PHE A 331 -2.02 -0.86 17.97
CA PHE A 331 -3.11 -0.42 17.11
C PHE A 331 -4.43 -1.08 17.47
N GLN A 332 -5.49 -0.28 17.49
CA GLN A 332 -6.87 -0.72 17.62
C GLN A 332 -7.69 -0.21 16.42
N MET A 333 -8.65 -1.03 15.99
CA MET A 333 -9.53 -0.69 14.88
C MET A 333 -10.74 0.12 15.39
N LEU A 334 -10.96 1.31 14.85
CA LEU A 334 -12.19 2.10 15.08
C LEU A 334 -13.36 1.55 14.26
N ASP A 335 -14.59 1.84 14.68
CA ASP A 335 -15.77 1.35 13.97
C ASP A 335 -16.20 2.23 12.80
N TYR A 336 -15.55 3.38 12.61
CA TYR A 336 -15.85 4.32 11.53
C TYR A 336 -15.67 3.68 10.15
N GLN A 337 -16.73 3.72 9.35
CA GLN A 337 -16.78 3.20 7.99
C GLN A 337 -16.29 4.29 7.03
N VAL A 338 -15.03 4.22 6.62
CA VAL A 338 -14.46 5.20 5.68
C VAL A 338 -15.04 4.95 4.29
N ASP A 339 -15.71 5.96 3.73
CA ASP A 339 -16.37 5.88 2.42
C ASP A 339 -15.51 6.50 1.30
N TYR A 340 -15.71 6.01 0.07
CA TYR A 340 -14.91 6.37 -1.09
C TYR A 340 -15.76 6.75 -2.31
N ASP A 341 -15.38 7.81 -3.00
CA ASP A 341 -16.13 8.33 -4.15
C ASP A 341 -16.06 7.44 -5.39
N ASN A 342 -15.06 6.56 -5.51
CA ASN A 342 -14.79 5.83 -6.76
C ASN A 342 -14.48 4.34 -6.58
N HIS A 343 -14.72 3.75 -5.41
CA HIS A 343 -14.49 2.31 -5.23
C HIS A 343 -15.75 1.45 -5.38
N ALA A 344 -15.79 0.57 -6.39
CA ALA A 344 -16.95 -0.30 -6.69
C ALA A 344 -17.46 -1.18 -5.53
N LEU A 345 -16.60 -1.61 -4.60
CA LEU A 345 -16.96 -2.49 -3.46
C LEU A 345 -17.04 -1.74 -2.11
N TYR A 346 -16.61 -0.47 -2.08
CA TYR A 346 -16.42 0.33 -0.86
C TYR A 346 -17.13 1.67 -0.99
N LYS A 347 -18.38 1.63 -1.49
CA LYS A 347 -19.28 2.77 -1.66
C LYS A 347 -20.57 2.54 -0.92
N HIS A 348 -21.04 3.53 -0.17
CA HIS A 348 -22.45 3.57 0.22
C HIS A 348 -23.35 3.80 -1.01
N GLY A 349 -24.37 2.96 -1.20
CA GLY A 349 -25.36 3.18 -2.27
C GLY A 349 -26.10 1.93 -2.73
N LYS A 350 -27.07 2.12 -3.64
CA LYS A 350 -27.93 1.05 -4.19
C LYS A 350 -27.16 0.00 -5.00
N THR A 351 -25.95 0.34 -5.47
CA THR A 351 -25.13 -0.51 -6.35
C THR A 351 -23.86 -1.06 -5.69
N GLY A 352 -23.61 -0.73 -4.41
CA GLY A 352 -22.45 -1.18 -3.64
C GLY A 352 -22.83 -2.07 -2.45
N ARG A 353 -21.84 -2.57 -1.70
CA ARG A 353 -22.11 -3.10 -0.35
C ARG A 353 -22.76 -1.97 0.44
N LYS A 354 -23.80 -2.27 1.24
CA LYS A 354 -24.47 -1.26 2.09
C LYS A 354 -23.48 -0.49 3.01
N GLN A 355 -22.29 -1.06 3.24
CA GLN A 355 -21.27 -0.56 4.16
C GLN A 355 -19.86 -0.78 3.61
N SER A 356 -18.99 0.21 3.77
CA SER A 356 -17.57 0.11 3.41
C SER A 356 -16.86 -0.94 4.29
N PRO A 357 -15.99 -1.79 3.76
CA PRO A 357 -15.07 -2.63 4.54
C PRO A 357 -13.88 -1.89 5.17
N VAL A 358 -13.65 -0.61 4.87
CA VAL A 358 -12.45 0.13 5.31
C VAL A 358 -12.68 0.79 6.65
N ARG A 359 -11.72 0.60 7.57
CA ARG A 359 -11.72 1.14 8.93
C ARG A 359 -10.42 1.92 9.17
N ILE A 360 -10.41 2.68 10.26
CA ILE A 360 -9.21 3.36 10.75
C ILE A 360 -8.56 2.49 11.82
N PHE A 361 -7.29 2.13 11.64
CA PHE A 361 -6.45 1.51 12.65
C PHE A 361 -5.53 2.56 13.26
N THR A 362 -5.50 2.66 14.60
CA THR A 362 -4.72 3.71 15.27
C THR A 362 -4.17 3.27 16.62
N ASN A 363 -3.02 3.84 17.01
CA ASN A 363 -2.49 3.77 18.36
C ASN A 363 -3.04 4.85 19.30
N ILE A 364 -3.91 5.74 18.82
CA ILE A 364 -4.64 6.69 19.67
C ILE A 364 -5.72 5.93 20.45
N PRO A 365 -5.84 6.12 21.77
CA PRO A 365 -6.91 5.49 22.56
C PRO A 365 -8.31 5.78 21.97
N PRO A 366 -9.11 4.75 21.64
CA PRO A 366 -10.41 4.96 20.99
C PRO A 366 -11.42 5.80 21.80
N ASN A 367 -11.25 5.88 23.11
CA ASN A 367 -12.08 6.72 23.98
C ASN A 367 -11.89 8.23 23.72
N LYS A 368 -10.77 8.64 23.11
CA LYS A 368 -10.51 10.03 22.71
C LYS A 368 -11.09 10.38 21.35
N ILE A 369 -11.62 9.40 20.61
CA ILE A 369 -12.11 9.59 19.25
C ILE A 369 -13.64 9.53 19.24
N ILE A 370 -14.25 10.68 18.98
CA ILE A 370 -15.69 10.84 18.86
C ILE A 370 -16.09 10.59 17.41
N LEU A 371 -17.03 9.66 17.19
CA LEU A 371 -17.60 9.38 15.87
C LEU A 371 -18.91 10.17 15.69
N PRO A 372 -19.25 10.59 14.46
CA PRO A 372 -20.38 11.48 14.20
C PRO A 372 -21.72 10.78 14.46
N THR A 373 -22.43 11.20 15.50
CA THR A 373 -23.71 10.59 15.90
C THR A 373 -24.79 10.70 14.82
N GLU A 374 -24.76 11.78 14.05
CA GLU A 374 -25.60 12.08 12.90
C GLU A 374 -25.41 11.09 11.73
N GLU A 375 -24.30 10.35 11.70
CA GLU A 375 -24.05 9.29 10.71
C GLU A 375 -24.40 7.89 11.25
N GLY A 376 -25.06 7.79 12.40
CA GLY A 376 -25.47 6.50 12.98
C GLY A 376 -24.41 5.83 13.84
N TYR A 377 -23.63 6.62 14.58
CA TYR A 377 -22.70 6.11 15.60
C TYR A 377 -23.19 6.43 17.01
N ARG A 378 -22.88 5.56 17.97
CA ARG A 378 -23.22 5.71 19.39
C ARG A 378 -22.03 5.36 20.27
N PHE A 379 -21.97 5.94 21.47
CA PHE A 379 -20.99 5.54 22.46
C PHE A 379 -21.38 4.21 23.12
N CYS A 380 -20.45 3.26 23.18
CA CYS A 380 -20.61 2.01 23.93
C CYS A 380 -19.90 2.15 25.29
N SER A 381 -20.68 2.23 26.37
CA SER A 381 -20.13 2.40 27.72
C SER A 381 -19.25 1.22 28.17
N PRO A 382 -19.62 -0.06 27.98
CA PRO A 382 -18.73 -1.18 28.32
C PRO A 382 -17.37 -1.15 27.60
N CYS A 383 -17.35 -0.80 26.32
CA CYS A 383 -16.11 -0.76 25.53
C CYS A 383 -15.33 0.57 25.61
N GLN A 384 -15.93 1.62 26.17
CA GLN A 384 -15.40 2.98 26.20
C GLN A 384 -14.95 3.50 24.81
N ARG A 385 -15.82 3.34 23.80
CA ARG A 385 -15.56 3.78 22.42
C ARG A 385 -16.85 3.96 21.65
N TYR A 386 -16.79 4.74 20.57
CA TYR A 386 -17.90 4.83 19.63
C TYR A 386 -17.96 3.61 18.70
N VAL A 387 -19.19 3.20 18.40
CA VAL A 387 -19.53 2.04 17.55
C VAL A 387 -20.71 2.40 16.64
N SER A 388 -20.88 1.69 15.53
CA SER A 388 -22.06 1.86 14.67
C SER A 388 -23.33 1.44 15.42
N LEU A 389 -24.45 2.07 15.08
CA LEU A 389 -25.75 1.83 15.72
C LEU A 389 -26.14 0.35 15.66
N GLU A 390 -25.83 -0.33 14.55
CA GLU A 390 -26.13 -1.75 14.30
C GLU A 390 -25.18 -2.71 15.03
N ASN A 391 -24.02 -2.24 15.50
CA ASN A 391 -23.04 -3.08 16.17
C ASN A 391 -23.48 -3.37 17.60
N GLN A 392 -23.91 -4.61 17.87
CA GLN A 392 -24.35 -5.03 19.20
C GLN A 392 -23.16 -5.46 20.06
N HIS A 393 -23.13 -4.99 21.31
CA HIS A 393 -22.14 -5.43 22.29
C HIS A 393 -22.37 -6.90 22.62
N CYS A 394 -21.33 -7.72 22.53
CA CYS A 394 -21.36 -9.09 22.99
C CYS A 394 -20.85 -9.15 24.42
N GLU A 395 -21.74 -9.39 25.38
CA GLU A 395 -21.39 -9.53 26.80
C GLU A 395 -20.37 -10.66 27.04
N LEU A 396 -20.44 -11.74 26.26
CA LEU A 396 -19.56 -12.90 26.40
C LEU A 396 -18.13 -12.62 25.91
N CYS A 397 -17.97 -11.79 24.88
CA CYS A 397 -16.66 -11.35 24.40
C CYS A 397 -16.20 -10.05 25.06
N ASN A 398 -17.07 -9.39 25.82
CA ASN A 398 -16.92 -8.03 26.31
C ASN A 398 -16.47 -7.03 25.22
N SER A 399 -17.11 -7.11 24.05
CA SER A 399 -16.72 -6.29 22.90
C SER A 399 -17.87 -6.11 21.91
N CYS A 400 -17.93 -4.94 21.26
CA CYS A 400 -18.73 -4.72 20.05
C CYS A 400 -17.98 -5.30 18.84
N THR A 401 -18.32 -6.54 18.49
CA THR A 401 -17.48 -7.37 17.61
C THR A 401 -17.85 -7.31 16.15
N SER A 402 -19.00 -6.73 15.77
CA SER A 402 -19.37 -6.62 14.36
C SER A 402 -18.40 -5.69 13.65
N LYS A 403 -17.93 -6.12 12.47
CA LYS A 403 -16.99 -5.35 11.64
C LYS A 403 -17.56 -4.94 10.30
N ASP A 404 -18.74 -5.46 9.95
CA ASP A 404 -19.41 -5.24 8.66
C ASP A 404 -20.88 -4.82 8.84
N GLY A 405 -21.21 -4.31 10.04
CA GLY A 405 -22.51 -3.81 10.51
C GLY A 405 -23.68 -4.77 10.41
N ARG A 406 -23.42 -6.06 10.12
CA ARG A 406 -24.37 -7.14 10.37
C ARG A 406 -24.26 -7.55 11.83
N LYS A 407 -25.33 -8.08 12.42
CA LYS A 407 -25.25 -8.69 13.74
C LYS A 407 -24.40 -9.96 13.67
N TRP A 408 -23.27 -9.97 14.38
CA TRP A 408 -22.41 -11.16 14.51
C TRP A 408 -22.94 -12.07 15.61
N ASN A 409 -22.72 -13.38 15.47
CA ASN A 409 -23.17 -14.39 16.41
C ASN A 409 -21.99 -14.85 17.27
N HIS A 410 -22.20 -14.98 18.58
CA HIS A 410 -21.19 -15.57 19.47
C HIS A 410 -21.19 -17.10 19.31
N CYS A 411 -20.02 -17.68 19.01
CA CYS A 411 -19.83 -19.12 19.10
C CYS A 411 -19.18 -19.48 20.43
N PHE A 412 -19.93 -20.17 21.29
CA PHE A 412 -19.47 -20.58 22.62
C PHE A 412 -18.29 -21.56 22.56
N LEU A 413 -18.27 -22.45 21.57
CA LEU A 413 -17.18 -23.43 21.37
C LEU A 413 -15.87 -22.74 20.97
N CYS A 414 -15.94 -21.75 20.08
CA CYS A 414 -14.76 -20.98 19.67
C CYS A 414 -14.43 -19.81 20.61
N LYS A 415 -15.31 -19.49 21.56
CA LYS A 415 -15.24 -18.33 22.48
C LYS A 415 -15.00 -17.00 21.75
N LYS A 416 -15.66 -16.83 20.60
CA LYS A 416 -15.54 -15.61 19.78
C LYS A 416 -16.81 -15.36 18.98
N CYS A 417 -17.05 -14.09 18.67
CA CYS A 417 -18.05 -13.71 17.68
C CYS A 417 -17.58 -13.96 16.26
N VAL A 418 -18.50 -14.39 15.41
CA VAL A 418 -18.28 -14.70 14.00
C VAL A 418 -19.38 -14.08 13.14
N LYS A 419 -19.12 -13.95 11.85
CA LYS A 419 -20.11 -13.46 10.89
C LYS A 419 -21.37 -14.34 10.92
N PRO A 420 -22.56 -13.78 10.68
CA PRO A 420 -23.81 -14.54 10.73
C PRO A 420 -23.89 -15.68 9.72
N SER A 421 -23.13 -15.61 8.61
CA SER A 421 -23.04 -16.66 7.59
C SER A 421 -22.12 -17.83 7.97
N TRP A 422 -21.36 -17.74 9.07
CA TRP A 422 -20.42 -18.78 9.46
C TRP A 422 -21.11 -19.83 10.34
N ILE A 423 -20.74 -21.09 10.14
CA ILE A 423 -21.20 -22.23 10.95
C ILE A 423 -20.04 -22.84 11.71
N HIS A 424 -20.28 -23.39 12.90
CA HIS A 424 -19.28 -24.16 13.62
C HIS A 424 -19.16 -25.55 12.99
N CYS A 425 -18.00 -25.88 12.45
CA CYS A 425 -17.76 -27.20 11.89
C CYS A 425 -17.35 -28.19 12.98
N SER A 426 -18.11 -29.28 13.14
CA SER A 426 -17.84 -30.33 14.11
C SER A 426 -16.55 -31.12 13.82
N ILE A 427 -16.13 -31.18 12.55
CA ILE A 427 -14.90 -31.87 12.14
C ILE A 427 -13.69 -30.98 12.45
N CYS A 428 -13.76 -29.69 12.08
CA CYS A 428 -12.65 -28.76 12.22
C CYS A 428 -12.52 -28.16 13.62
N ASN A 429 -13.57 -28.24 14.45
CA ASN A 429 -13.69 -27.56 15.75
C ASN A 429 -13.45 -26.05 15.69
N HIS A 430 -13.82 -25.43 14.56
CA HIS A 430 -13.83 -23.97 14.43
C HIS A 430 -14.96 -23.50 13.53
N CYS A 431 -15.38 -22.25 13.73
CA CYS A 431 -16.30 -21.59 12.81
C CYS A 431 -15.62 -21.30 11.47
N ALA A 432 -16.36 -21.54 10.38
CA ALA A 432 -15.96 -21.26 9.01
C ALA A 432 -17.19 -21.00 8.14
N VAL A 433 -16.99 -20.60 6.88
CA VAL A 433 -18.06 -20.55 5.87
C VAL A 433 -18.60 -21.96 5.57
N PRO A 434 -19.85 -22.13 5.12
CA PRO A 434 -20.44 -23.45 4.88
C PRO A 434 -19.58 -24.34 3.96
N ASP A 435 -19.09 -23.79 2.84
CA ASP A 435 -18.31 -24.53 1.83
C ASP A 435 -16.79 -24.58 2.10
N HIS A 436 -16.39 -24.57 3.38
CA HIS A 436 -14.97 -24.65 3.74
C HIS A 436 -14.43 -26.09 3.58
N SER A 437 -13.12 -26.21 3.30
CA SER A 437 -12.46 -27.52 3.30
C SER A 437 -12.22 -28.00 4.74
N CYS A 438 -12.88 -29.11 5.11
CA CYS A 438 -12.66 -29.75 6.42
C CYS A 438 -11.35 -30.54 6.51
N GLU A 439 -10.78 -30.87 5.35
CA GLU A 439 -9.41 -31.36 5.27
C GLU A 439 -8.50 -30.25 5.78
N GLY A 440 -8.14 -30.33 7.07
CA GLY A 440 -7.20 -29.42 7.72
C GLY A 440 -5.92 -29.28 6.90
N PRO A 441 -5.04 -28.31 7.21
CA PRO A 441 -3.81 -28.19 6.45
C PRO A 441 -3.11 -29.55 6.47
N LYS A 442 -3.01 -30.21 5.29
CA LYS A 442 -2.38 -31.55 5.16
C LYS A 442 -0.93 -31.57 5.65
N HIS A 443 -0.38 -30.39 5.96
CA HIS A 443 0.95 -30.15 6.46
C HIS A 443 0.85 -29.10 7.58
N GLY A 444 1.33 -29.42 8.78
CA GLY A 444 1.42 -28.44 9.86
C GLY A 444 2.45 -27.35 9.57
N CYS A 445 2.85 -26.64 10.62
CA CYS A 445 3.84 -25.57 10.58
C CYS A 445 4.99 -25.92 9.64
N PHE A 446 5.21 -25.07 8.64
CA PHE A 446 6.24 -25.29 7.62
C PHE A 446 7.68 -25.35 8.18
N ILE A 447 7.90 -25.06 9.47
CA ILE A 447 9.21 -25.14 10.11
C ILE A 447 9.34 -26.37 11.00
N CYS A 448 8.32 -26.73 11.79
CA CYS A 448 8.41 -27.84 12.74
C CYS A 448 7.38 -28.96 12.53
N GLY A 449 6.47 -28.83 11.58
CA GLY A 449 5.45 -29.82 11.25
C GLY A 449 4.20 -29.79 12.13
N GLU A 450 4.20 -29.03 13.23
CA GLU A 450 3.09 -29.00 14.20
C GLU A 450 1.83 -28.32 13.67
N LEU A 451 0.66 -28.92 13.91
CA LEU A 451 -0.61 -28.51 13.29
C LEU A 451 -1.28 -27.31 13.97
N ASP A 452 -0.79 -26.88 15.13
CA ASP A 452 -1.42 -25.89 16.01
C ASP A 452 -1.03 -24.43 15.69
N HIS A 453 -0.04 -24.21 14.81
CA HIS A 453 0.42 -22.87 14.47
C HIS A 453 0.85 -22.70 13.01
N LYS A 454 0.80 -21.46 12.53
CA LYS A 454 1.36 -21.08 11.22
C LYS A 454 2.86 -20.87 11.35
N ARG A 455 3.59 -21.01 10.24
CA ARG A 455 5.04 -20.76 10.16
C ARG A 455 5.47 -19.47 10.87
N SER A 456 4.73 -18.38 10.67
CA SER A 456 5.02 -17.04 11.23
C SER A 456 5.02 -16.97 12.75
N THR A 457 4.37 -17.92 13.41
CA THR A 457 4.28 -18.04 14.86
C THR A 457 5.03 -19.26 15.38
N CYS A 458 5.90 -19.87 14.56
CA CYS A 458 6.63 -21.06 14.97
C CYS A 458 7.71 -20.73 16.00
N PRO A 459 7.75 -21.41 17.16
CA PRO A 459 8.82 -21.23 18.14
C PRO A 459 10.20 -21.57 17.57
N ASN A 460 10.27 -22.43 16.54
CA ASN A 460 11.50 -22.83 15.86
C ASN A 460 11.95 -21.90 14.71
N ILE A 461 11.30 -20.74 14.52
CA ILE A 461 11.66 -19.76 13.46
C ILE A 461 13.13 -19.34 13.52
N ALA A 462 13.70 -19.22 14.72
CA ALA A 462 15.07 -18.75 14.91
C ALA A 462 16.13 -19.84 14.64
N THR A 463 15.81 -21.11 14.93
CA THR A 463 16.71 -22.27 14.81
C THR A 463 16.93 -22.68 13.35
N SER A 464 15.89 -22.60 12.50
CA SER A 464 15.98 -22.82 11.04
C SER A 464 17.04 -21.91 10.37
N LYS A 465 17.19 -20.66 10.85
CA LYS A 465 18.19 -19.72 10.32
C LYS A 465 19.64 -20.14 10.62
N ARG A 466 19.90 -20.89 11.70
CA ARG A 466 21.27 -21.32 12.09
C ARG A 466 21.74 -22.57 11.36
N ALA A 467 20.86 -23.54 11.08
CA ALA A 467 21.21 -24.77 10.37
C ALA A 467 21.76 -24.52 8.95
N ASN A 468 21.22 -23.51 8.24
CA ASN A 468 21.68 -23.12 6.90
C ASN A 468 23.12 -22.54 6.86
N LYS A 469 23.64 -21.99 7.98
CA LYS A 469 25.04 -21.52 8.05
C LYS A 469 26.04 -22.69 8.17
N ALA A 470 25.68 -23.78 8.85
CA ALA A 470 26.56 -24.93 9.03
C ALA A 470 26.76 -25.73 7.72
N VAL A 471 25.69 -25.91 6.94
CA VAL A 471 25.73 -26.65 5.67
C VAL A 471 26.55 -25.90 4.60
N ARG A 472 26.54 -24.56 4.59
CA ARG A 472 27.37 -23.75 3.69
C ARG A 472 28.88 -23.83 4.00
N LYS A 473 29.29 -23.89 5.28
CA LYS A 473 30.70 -24.07 5.66
C LYS A 473 31.24 -25.46 5.29
N GLN A 474 30.39 -26.49 5.27
CA GLN A 474 30.80 -27.84 4.88
C GLN A 474 30.92 -28.01 3.35
N LYS A 475 30.12 -27.30 2.55
CA LYS A 475 30.24 -27.29 1.07
C LYS A 475 31.46 -26.51 0.55
N GLN A 476 31.87 -25.43 1.21
CA GLN A 476 33.12 -24.73 0.86
C GLN A 476 34.39 -25.56 1.14
N ARG A 477 34.39 -26.41 2.18
CA ARG A 477 35.52 -27.31 2.47
C ARG A 477 35.65 -28.48 1.48
N LYS A 478 34.56 -28.92 0.84
CA LYS A 478 34.61 -29.99 -0.20
C LYS A 478 35.05 -29.48 -1.58
N SER A 479 34.78 -28.22 -1.95
CA SER A 479 35.19 -27.71 -3.27
C SER A 479 36.67 -27.30 -3.34
N ASN A 480 37.35 -27.10 -2.20
CA ASN A 480 38.79 -26.85 -2.16
C ASN A 480 39.64 -28.13 -2.15
N LYS A 481 39.04 -29.31 -1.92
CA LYS A 481 39.75 -30.61 -1.87
C LYS A 481 39.75 -31.37 -3.21
N MET A 482 38.99 -30.91 -4.20
CA MET A 482 38.92 -31.51 -5.56
C MET A 482 39.70 -30.73 -6.63
N LYS A 483 40.57 -29.79 -6.23
CA LYS A 483 41.36 -28.94 -7.15
C LYS A 483 42.85 -29.32 -7.26
N MET A 484 43.24 -30.48 -6.74
CA MET A 484 44.57 -31.08 -6.93
C MET A 484 44.38 -32.48 -7.52
N GLU A 485 44.49 -32.60 -8.85
CA GLU A 485 45.02 -33.76 -9.60
C GLU A 485 44.71 -33.59 -11.10
N THR A 486 45.70 -33.06 -11.80
CA THR A 486 45.92 -33.01 -13.26
C THR A 486 45.96 -34.44 -13.86
N THR A 487 45.51 -34.71 -15.09
CA THR A 487 46.27 -34.43 -16.32
C THR A 487 45.54 -34.86 -17.61
N LYS A 488 45.75 -34.04 -18.66
CA LYS A 488 45.96 -34.37 -20.10
C LYS A 488 44.79 -34.81 -21.01
N GLY A 489 44.57 -34.01 -22.08
CA GLY A 489 44.27 -34.54 -23.42
C GLY A 489 43.28 -33.79 -24.32
N GLN A 490 43.71 -32.66 -24.94
CA GLN A 490 43.42 -32.14 -26.31
C GLN A 490 41.99 -32.24 -26.92
N SER A 491 41.25 -31.15 -27.21
CA SER A 491 41.41 -30.09 -28.26
C SER A 491 40.73 -30.42 -29.62
N MET A 492 39.67 -29.68 -30.01
CA MET A 492 39.64 -28.87 -31.25
C MET A 492 38.43 -27.92 -31.37
N ASN A 493 38.67 -26.82 -32.09
CA ASN A 493 38.04 -25.50 -32.10
C ASN A 493 36.68 -25.30 -32.82
N HIS A 494 35.93 -24.34 -32.26
CA HIS A 494 35.12 -23.26 -32.85
C HIS A 494 34.90 -23.16 -34.37
N THR A 495 33.65 -22.87 -34.76
CA THR A 495 33.30 -21.68 -35.59
C THR A 495 31.80 -21.37 -35.48
N SER A 496 31.49 -20.07 -35.45
CA SER A 496 30.19 -19.45 -35.24
C SER A 496 29.74 -18.70 -36.50
N ALA A 497 28.50 -18.85 -36.95
CA ALA A 497 27.75 -17.81 -37.70
C ALA A 497 26.28 -18.17 -37.96
N THR A 498 25.39 -17.34 -37.41
CA THR A 498 24.11 -16.82 -37.95
C THR A 498 23.05 -17.77 -38.54
N ARG A 499 21.89 -17.84 -37.86
CA ARG A 499 20.57 -18.06 -38.49
C ARG A 499 19.50 -17.11 -37.95
N ARG A 500 18.99 -16.25 -38.84
CA ARG A 500 17.78 -15.41 -38.69
C ARG A 500 16.54 -16.27 -38.39
N LYS A 501 15.65 -15.84 -37.50
CA LYS A 501 14.25 -16.30 -37.48
C LYS A 501 13.27 -15.17 -37.17
N LYS A 502 12.15 -15.22 -37.91
CA LYS A 502 11.14 -14.19 -38.21
C LYS A 502 10.34 -13.69 -36.99
N ARG A 503 10.01 -12.39 -37.05
CA ARG A 503 9.01 -11.64 -36.27
C ARG A 503 7.59 -12.03 -36.73
N ARG A 504 6.66 -12.19 -35.79
CA ARG A 504 5.21 -12.26 -36.03
C ARG A 504 4.58 -11.13 -35.20
N GLU A 505 4.10 -10.10 -35.86
CA GLU A 505 3.25 -9.06 -35.28
C GLU A 505 1.78 -9.53 -35.32
N ARG A 506 1.05 -9.26 -34.24
CA ARG A 506 -0.42 -9.25 -34.23
C ARG A 506 -0.86 -7.85 -33.84
N ALA A 507 -1.42 -7.15 -34.81
CA ALA A 507 -2.18 -5.93 -34.61
C ALA A 507 -3.56 -6.28 -34.01
N HIS A 508 -4.05 -5.43 -33.11
CA HIS A 508 -5.47 -5.28 -32.84
C HIS A 508 -5.77 -3.77 -32.87
N GLN A 509 -6.35 -3.34 -33.99
CA GLN A 509 -7.15 -2.13 -34.09
C GLN A 509 -8.49 -2.38 -33.41
N TYR A 510 -8.96 -1.43 -32.61
CA TYR A 510 -10.38 -1.20 -32.36
C TYR A 510 -10.65 0.26 -32.71
N LEU A 511 -11.28 0.47 -33.86
CA LEU A 511 -12.09 1.64 -34.18
C LEU A 511 -13.51 1.31 -33.73
N GLY A 512 -14.17 2.26 -33.07
CA GLY A 512 -15.56 2.16 -32.68
C GLY A 512 -16.04 3.45 -32.05
N SER A 513 -16.40 4.39 -32.93
CA SER A 513 -17.23 5.61 -32.74
C SER A 513 -16.87 6.61 -31.65
#